data_AF-A0A2A6CIH1-F1
#
_entry.id   AF-A0A2A6CIH1-F1
#
_cell.length_a   1.000
_cell.length_b   1.000
_cell.length_c   1.000
_cell.angle_alpha   90.00
_cell.angle_beta   90.00
_cell.angle_gamma   90.00
#
_symmetry.space_group_name_H-M   'P 1'
#
loop_
_entity.id
_entity.type
_entity.pdbx_description
1 polymer ?
#
loop_
_entity_poly.entity_id
_entity_poly.type
_entity_poly.pdbx_seq_one_letter_code
_entity_poly.pdbx_strand_id
1 'polypeptide(L)'
;MVGYTNEEAAKILEPFIIEYGRLYGEGDSISLSNLYSPNAVLIEKDKQGVYGRSEIEKFVRPFMGDVKVCDFTQIFRKEGEKWLIIHDEFRHDA
;
A
#
# COMPACT_ATOMS: atom_id res chain seq x y z
N MET A 1 -3.91 -8.80 25.97
CA MET A 1 -3.25 -7.87 25.03
C MET A 1 -4.03 -6.58 25.06
N VAL A 2 -3.34 -5.45 25.24
CA VAL A 2 -3.95 -4.13 25.00
C VAL A 2 -3.57 -3.79 23.56
N GLY A 3 -4.56 -3.75 22.67
CA GLY A 3 -4.37 -3.25 21.31
C GLY A 3 -4.41 -1.72 21.28
N TYR A 4 -4.16 -1.14 20.11
CA TYR A 4 -4.40 0.29 19.89
C TYR A 4 -5.89 0.59 19.95
N THR A 5 -6.25 1.73 20.52
CA THR A 5 -7.54 2.37 20.26
C THR A 5 -7.61 2.86 18.81
N ASN A 6 -8.81 3.14 18.31
CA ASN A 6 -8.97 3.70 16.96
C ASN A 6 -8.22 5.04 16.78
N GLU A 7 -8.17 5.87 17.82
CA GLU A 7 -7.48 7.17 17.77
C GLU A 7 -5.96 6.99 17.68
N GLU A 8 -5.39 6.04 18.43
CA GLU A 8 -3.96 5.72 18.34
C GLU A 8 -3.62 5.09 16.99
N ALA A 9 -4.47 4.20 16.48
CA ALA A 9 -4.29 3.60 15.16
C ALA A 9 -4.32 4.66 14.04
N ALA A 10 -5.25 5.62 14.11
CA ALA A 10 -5.34 6.73 13.16
C ALA A 10 -4.07 7.60 13.19
N LYS A 11 -3.58 7.99 14.38
CA LYS A 11 -2.34 8.79 14.52
C LYS A 11 -1.11 8.10 13.92
N ILE A 12 -1.11 6.76 13.90
CA ILE A 12 -0.05 5.95 13.30
C ILE A 12 -0.20 5.87 11.77
N LEU A 13 -1.42 5.61 11.27
CA LEU A 13 -1.65 5.29 9.86
C LEU A 13 -1.93 6.52 8.98
N GLU A 14 -2.47 7.62 9.51
CA GLU A 14 -2.74 8.83 8.74
C GLU A 14 -1.48 9.38 8.04
N PRO A 15 -0.32 9.56 8.70
CA PRO A 15 0.90 10.00 8.03
C PRO A 15 1.36 9.03 6.94
N PHE A 16 1.16 7.73 7.17
CA PHE A 16 1.48 6.69 6.20
C PHE A 16 0.61 6.82 4.95
N ILE A 17 -0.70 6.99 5.10
CA ILE A 17 -1.65 7.13 3.99
C ILE A 17 -1.38 8.40 3.19
N ILE A 18 -1.08 9.52 3.88
CA ILE A 18 -0.69 10.77 3.23
C ILE A 18 0.58 10.57 2.38
N GLU A 19 1.59 9.91 2.93
CA GLU A 19 2.83 9.64 2.21
C GLU A 19 2.60 8.68 1.02
N TYR A 20 1.79 7.64 1.20
CA TYR A 20 1.40 6.73 0.12
C TYR A 20 0.76 7.50 -1.04
N GLY A 21 -0.22 8.36 -0.75
CA GLY A 21 -0.89 9.19 -1.76
C GLY A 21 0.05 10.17 -2.45
N ARG A 22 0.95 10.81 -1.69
CA ARG A 22 1.98 11.71 -2.23
C ARG A 22 2.91 10.98 -3.19
N LEU A 23 3.49 9.87 -2.77
CA LEU A 23 4.40 9.06 -3.59
C LEU A 23 3.72 8.54 -4.86
N TYR A 24 2.46 8.09 -4.74
CA TYR A 24 1.65 7.68 -5.88
C TYR A 24 1.47 8.82 -6.89
N GLY A 25 1.07 10.01 -6.42
CA GLY A 25 0.85 11.19 -7.26
C GLY A 25 2.14 11.74 -7.89
N GLU A 26 3.28 11.63 -7.22
CA GLU A 26 4.57 12.11 -7.71
C GLU A 26 5.27 11.18 -8.71
N GLY A 27 4.77 9.95 -8.89
CA GLY A 27 5.43 9.01 -9.79
C GLY A 27 6.54 8.17 -9.16
N ASP A 28 6.79 8.28 -7.85
CA ASP A 28 7.91 7.62 -7.18
C ASP A 28 7.58 6.18 -6.75
N SER A 29 7.58 5.28 -7.74
CA SER A 29 7.27 3.85 -7.53
C SER A 29 8.27 3.16 -6.60
N ILE A 30 9.53 3.61 -6.61
CA ILE A 30 10.60 3.01 -5.79
C ILE A 30 10.31 3.29 -4.31
N SER A 31 10.11 4.56 -3.95
CA SER A 31 9.78 4.92 -2.58
C SER A 31 8.42 4.37 -2.15
N LEU A 32 7.41 4.38 -3.03
CA LEU A 32 6.10 3.76 -2.76
C LEU A 32 6.27 2.27 -2.41
N SER A 33 7.05 1.53 -3.18
CA SER A 33 7.29 0.10 -2.92
C SER A 33 7.97 -0.15 -1.58
N ASN A 34 8.78 0.78 -1.06
CA ASN A 34 9.42 0.65 0.25
C ASN A 34 8.43 0.70 1.42
N LEU A 35 7.18 1.13 1.19
CA LEU A 35 6.08 1.05 2.15
C LEU A 35 5.50 -0.37 2.28
N TYR A 36 5.82 -1.27 1.35
CA TYR A 36 5.42 -2.67 1.39
C TYR A 36 6.46 -3.53 2.09
N SER A 37 6.01 -4.55 2.82
CA SER A 37 6.88 -5.61 3.33
C SER A 37 7.56 -6.35 2.17
N PRO A 38 8.81 -6.85 2.33
CA PRO A 38 9.50 -7.57 1.25
C PRO A 38 8.72 -8.76 0.68
N ASN A 39 7.83 -9.35 1.47
CA ASN A 39 6.96 -10.48 1.11
C ASN A 39 5.47 -10.10 1.04
N ALA A 40 5.14 -8.83 0.82
CA ALA A 40 3.76 -8.40 0.64
C ALA A 40 3.14 -8.98 -0.63
N VAL A 41 1.81 -9.06 -0.65
CA VAL A 41 1.03 -9.41 -1.84
C VAL A 41 0.21 -8.19 -2.25
N LEU A 42 0.16 -7.90 -3.55
CA LEU A 42 -0.77 -6.95 -4.13
C LEU A 42 -1.67 -7.69 -5.12
N ILE A 43 -2.99 -7.46 -5.02
CA ILE A 43 -4.03 -8.16 -5.77
C ILE A 43 -4.83 -7.14 -6.58
N GLU A 44 -4.80 -7.27 -7.89
CA GLU A 44 -5.81 -6.68 -8.76
C GLU A 44 -6.97 -7.67 -8.84
N LYS A 45 -8.06 -7.36 -8.13
CA LYS A 45 -9.19 -8.28 -7.93
C LYS A 45 -9.68 -8.86 -9.27
N ASP A 46 -9.94 -10.17 -9.26
CA ASP A 46 -10.43 -10.95 -10.41
C ASP A 46 -9.51 -11.02 -11.63
N LYS A 47 -8.28 -10.49 -11.54
CA LYS A 47 -7.32 -10.48 -12.65
C LYS A 47 -6.00 -11.16 -12.29
N GLN A 48 -5.26 -10.61 -11.34
CA GLN A 48 -3.90 -11.07 -11.04
C GLN A 48 -3.45 -10.69 -9.63
N GLY A 49 -2.40 -11.37 -9.17
CA GLY A 49 -1.70 -11.03 -7.94
C GLY A 49 -0.20 -11.00 -8.18
N VAL A 50 0.49 -10.12 -7.46
CA VAL A 50 1.95 -10.01 -7.47
C VAL A 50 2.48 -10.22 -6.05
N TYR A 51 3.58 -10.98 -5.94
CA TYR A 51 4.22 -11.30 -4.67
C TYR A 51 5.61 -10.68 -4.59
N GLY A 52 5.84 -9.96 -3.50
CA GLY A 52 7.12 -9.36 -3.15
C GLY A 52 7.29 -7.95 -3.67
N ARG A 53 8.02 -7.15 -2.89
CA ARG A 53 8.19 -5.70 -3.11
C ARG A 53 8.66 -5.35 -4.52
N SER A 54 9.65 -6.07 -5.04
CA SER A 54 10.22 -5.77 -6.36
C SER A 54 9.23 -5.99 -7.49
N GLU A 55 8.34 -6.99 -7.38
CA GLU A 55 7.31 -7.22 -8.39
C GLU A 55 6.16 -6.24 -8.24
N ILE A 56 5.81 -5.86 -7.01
CA ILE A 56 4.86 -4.77 -6.73
C ILE A 56 5.33 -3.46 -7.38
N GLU A 57 6.61 -3.09 -7.22
CA GLU A 57 7.19 -1.88 -7.82
C GLU A 57 7.01 -1.87 -9.34
N LYS A 58 7.41 -2.96 -10.02
CA LYS A 58 7.25 -3.10 -11.47
C LYS A 58 5.79 -3.04 -11.90
N PHE A 59 4.91 -3.63 -11.09
CA PHE A 59 3.47 -3.67 -11.36
C PHE A 59 2.83 -2.30 -11.27
N VAL A 60 3.12 -1.52 -10.22
CA VAL A 60 2.47 -0.22 -9.99
C VAL A 60 3.04 0.89 -10.86
N ARG A 61 4.33 0.82 -11.22
CA ARG A 61 5.04 1.85 -11.99
C ARG A 61 4.28 2.40 -13.20
N PRO A 62 3.62 1.59 -14.06
CA PRO A 62 2.89 2.10 -15.23
C PRO A 62 1.63 2.93 -14.89
N PHE A 63 1.12 2.84 -13.66
CA PHE A 63 -0.10 3.52 -13.21
C PHE A 63 0.19 4.77 -12.38
N MET A 64 1.44 4.98 -11.99
CA MET A 64 1.82 6.07 -11.10
C MET A 64 1.50 7.44 -11.72
N GLY A 65 1.02 8.38 -10.90
CA GLY A 65 0.58 9.71 -11.36
C GLY A 65 -0.78 9.71 -12.07
N ASP A 66 -1.30 8.55 -12.51
CA ASP A 66 -2.65 8.41 -13.07
C ASP A 66 -3.63 8.08 -11.92
N VAL A 67 -4.00 9.11 -11.16
CA VAL A 67 -4.92 8.98 -10.02
C VAL A 67 -6.30 8.61 -10.54
N LYS A 68 -6.57 7.31 -10.58
CA LYS A 68 -7.91 6.76 -10.83
C LYS A 68 -8.60 6.48 -9.52
N VAL A 69 -9.89 6.80 -9.48
CA VAL A 69 -10.77 6.32 -8.40
C VAL A 69 -10.79 4.80 -8.49
N CYS A 70 -10.44 4.15 -7.38
CA CYS A 70 -10.52 2.71 -7.22
C CYS A 70 -10.85 2.39 -5.77
N ASP A 71 -11.57 1.30 -5.57
CA ASP A 71 -11.73 0.70 -4.25
C ASP A 71 -10.46 -0.08 -3.93
N PHE A 72 -9.88 0.13 -2.76
CA PHE A 72 -8.77 -0.68 -2.28
C PHE A 72 -8.85 -0.97 -0.78
N THR A 73 -8.20 -2.06 -0.37
CA THR A 73 -8.11 -2.53 1.01
C THR A 73 -6.67 -2.94 1.32
N GLN A 74 -6.07 -2.23 2.27
CA GLN A 74 -4.72 -2.50 2.73
C GLN A 74 -4.73 -3.10 4.14
N ILE A 75 -3.88 -4.10 4.36
CA ILE A 75 -3.60 -4.66 5.70
C ILE A 75 -2.17 -4.30 6.05
N PHE A 76 -2.01 -3.69 7.22
CA PHE A 76 -0.73 -3.21 7.74
C PHE A 76 -0.22 -4.10 8.86
N ARG A 77 1.10 -4.22 8.97
CA ARG A 77 1.78 -4.87 10.09
C ARG A 77 2.98 -4.05 10.53
N LYS A 78 3.20 -3.96 11.84
CA LYS A 78 4.44 -3.39 12.39
C LYS A 78 5.56 -4.42 12.27
N GLU A 79 6.66 -4.05 11.62
CA GLU A 79 7.91 -4.81 11.54
C GLU A 79 9.03 -3.96 12.13
N GLY A 80 9.49 -4.32 13.34
CA GLY A 80 10.38 -3.48 14.13
C GLY A 80 9.71 -2.15 14.50
N GLU A 81 10.29 -1.04 14.05
CA GLU A 81 9.77 0.31 14.30
C GLU A 81 8.90 0.87 13.16
N LYS A 82 8.75 0.14 12.05
CA LYS A 82 8.02 0.62 10.87
C LYS A 82 6.71 -0.13 10.70
N TRP A 83 5.68 0.59 10.25
CA TRP A 83 4.47 -0.02 9.70
C TRP A 83 4.68 -0.24 8.22
N LEU A 84 4.26 -1.40 7.73
CA LEU A 84 4.38 -1.81 6.33
C LEU A 84 3.08 -2.43 5.85
N ILE A 85 2.78 -2.28 4.57
CA ILE A 85 1.69 -2.99 3.90
C ILE A 85 2.12 -4.45 3.70
N ILE A 86 1.30 -5.40 4.13
CA ILE A 86 1.52 -6.84 3.89
C ILE A 86 0.54 -7.42 2.86
N HIS A 87 -0.57 -6.74 2.65
CA HIS A 87 -1.59 -7.08 1.67
C HIS A 87 -2.22 -5.80 1.15
N ASP A 88 -2.37 -5.68 -0.16
CA ASP A 88 -3.16 -4.65 -0.82
C ASP A 88 -4.05 -5.32 -1.88
N GLU A 89 -5.36 -5.17 -1.77
CA GLU A 89 -6.29 -5.59 -2.81
C GLU A 89 -7.02 -4.37 -3.34
N PHE A 90 -7.02 -4.20 -4.65
CA PHE A 90 -7.73 -3.11 -5.30
C PHE A 90 -8.58 -3.63 -6.47
N ARG A 91 -9.62 -2.86 -6.80
CA ARG A 91 -10.49 -3.09 -7.95
C ARG A 91 -10.72 -1.75 -8.65
N HIS A 92 -10.53 -1.73 -9.96
CA HIS A 92 -10.98 -0.61 -10.78
C HIS A 92 -12.51 -0.58 -10.81
N ASP A 93 -13.11 0.60 -10.66
CA ASP A 93 -14.54 0.76 -10.94
C ASP A 93 -14.85 0.23 -12.34
N ALA A 94 -15.93 -0.56 -12.43
CA ALA A 94 -16.40 -1.20 -13.67
C ALA A 94 -16.89 -0.16 -14.68
#